data_AF-A0A2V7ZIM2-F1
#
_entry.id   AF-A0A2V7ZIM2-F1
#
_cell.length_a   1.000
_cell.length_b   1.000
_cell.length_c   1.000
_cell.angle_alpha   90.00
_cell.angle_beta   90.00
_cell.angle_gamma   90.00
#
_symmetry.space_group_name_H-M   'P 1'
#
loop_
_entity.id
_entity.type
_entity.pdbx_description
1 polymer ?
#
loop_
_entity_poly.entity_id
_entity_poly.type
_entity_poly.pdbx_seq_one_letter_code
_entity_poly.pdbx_strand_id
1 'polypeptide(L)'
;MVAAVIVLGLVPVARAFPPSPKASAASDVGGLWETGTFSILGYDPDTGEVGGAVQSRVFSVGNGVLWAEANVGVVATQAIVDVGYGPKALELLRRNLAPAAIVRQVWDDDPDPLPENWTKQGRQFAVMNAKGEYAAFTGPKATEWAGHKSGKF
;
A
#
# COMPACT_ATOMS: atom_id res chain seq x y z
N MET A 1 13.45 -5.91 3.77
CA MET A 1 12.58 -5.06 2.92
C MET A 1 11.72 -4.20 3.83
N VAL A 2 11.47 -2.96 3.46
CA VAL A 2 10.87 -1.94 4.35
C VAL A 2 9.60 -1.45 3.68
N ALA A 3 8.43 -1.96 4.04
CA ALA A 3 7.18 -1.60 3.37
C ALA A 3 6.15 -0.99 4.32
N ALA A 4 5.70 0.24 4.07
CA ALA A 4 4.59 0.83 4.82
C ALA A 4 3.56 1.48 3.90
N VAL A 5 2.29 1.32 4.23
CA VAL A 5 1.20 2.10 3.63
C VAL A 5 0.72 3.14 4.64
N ILE A 6 0.69 4.40 4.24
CA ILE A 6 0.20 5.50 5.07
C ILE A 6 -1.08 6.01 4.42
N VAL A 7 -2.23 5.92 5.07
CA VAL A 7 -3.46 6.57 4.57
C VAL A 7 -3.66 7.86 5.38
N LEU A 8 -3.52 9.02 4.73
CA LEU A 8 -3.60 10.34 5.37
C LEU A 8 -4.66 11.20 4.67
N GLY A 9 -5.50 11.87 5.46
CA GLY A 9 -6.25 13.05 5.06
C GLY A 9 -5.38 14.30 5.27
N LEU A 10 -5.39 15.22 4.31
CA LEU A 10 -4.67 16.48 4.39
C LEU A 10 -5.45 17.47 5.26
N VAL A 11 -5.09 17.54 6.55
CA VAL A 11 -5.36 18.72 7.38
C VAL A 11 -4.02 19.45 7.53
N PRO A 12 -3.94 20.78 7.34
CA PRO A 12 -2.68 21.51 7.48
C PRO A 12 -2.35 21.63 8.97
N VAL A 13 -1.72 20.60 9.53
CA VAL A 13 -1.06 20.68 10.83
C VAL A 13 0.42 20.48 10.59
N ALA A 14 1.14 21.59 10.48
CA ALA A 14 2.59 21.59 10.57
C ALA A 14 2.99 21.16 11.98
N ARG A 15 3.25 19.86 12.18
CA ARG A 15 3.99 19.35 13.32
C ARG A 15 5.38 18.94 12.84
N ALA A 16 6.38 19.59 13.43
CA ALA A 16 7.77 19.20 13.25
C ALA A 16 7.93 17.73 13.70
N PHE A 17 8.34 16.87 12.77
CA PHE A 17 8.77 15.52 13.11
C PHE A 17 10.09 15.63 13.89
N PRO A 18 10.21 15.02 15.07
CA PRO A 18 11.51 14.94 15.74
C PRO A 18 12.50 14.17 14.83
N PRO A 19 13.79 14.52 14.86
CA PRO A 19 14.78 13.84 14.04
C PRO A 19 14.78 12.34 14.34
N SER A 20 14.72 11.53 13.29
CA SER A 20 14.85 10.08 13.40
C SER A 20 16.16 9.74 14.13
N PRO A 21 16.16 8.78 15.07
CA PRO A 21 17.39 8.31 15.69
C PRO A 21 18.34 7.85 14.58
N LYS A 22 19.60 8.27 14.67
CA LYS A 22 20.64 7.91 13.70
C LYS A 22 20.66 6.39 13.57
N ALA A 23 20.45 5.90 12.35
CA ALA A 23 20.60 4.48 12.04
C ALA A 23 22.00 4.04 12.50
N SER A 24 22.04 3.07 13.41
CA SER A 24 23.27 2.38 13.77
C SER A 24 23.75 1.66 12.51
N ALA A 25 25.00 1.89 12.12
CA ALA A 25 25.62 1.19 11.01
C ALA A 25 25.66 -0.32 11.33
N ALA A 26 24.78 -1.09 10.69
CA ALA A 26 24.87 -2.53 10.65
C ALA A 26 25.87 -2.91 9.53
N SER A 27 26.83 -3.74 9.91
CA SER A 27 28.02 -4.16 9.17
C SER A 27 27.74 -5.02 7.94
N ASP A 28 28.68 -4.94 6.99
CA ASP A 28 28.80 -5.70 5.75
C ASP A 28 28.41 -7.19 5.83
N VAL A 29 27.42 -7.58 5.02
CA VAL A 29 27.31 -8.91 4.40
C VAL A 29 26.66 -8.74 3.03
N GLY A 30 27.27 -9.32 1.99
CA GLY A 30 26.88 -9.19 0.59
C GLY A 30 25.49 -9.75 0.27
N GLY A 31 24.47 -8.91 0.43
CA GLY A 31 23.10 -9.12 -0.03
C GLY A 31 22.59 -7.86 -0.71
N LEU A 32 21.69 -8.01 -1.69
CA LEU A 32 20.98 -6.89 -2.32
C LEU A 32 20.43 -5.99 -1.20
N TRP A 33 20.73 -4.69 -1.29
CA TRP A 33 20.34 -3.69 -0.28
C TRP A 33 18.89 -3.89 0.16
N GLU A 34 18.63 -3.81 1.46
CA GLU A 34 17.26 -3.88 1.99
C GLU A 34 16.37 -2.85 1.28
N THR A 35 15.56 -3.34 0.35
CA THR A 35 14.77 -2.48 -0.52
C THR A 35 13.46 -2.17 0.19
N GLY A 36 13.06 -0.91 0.25
CA GLY A 36 11.81 -0.48 0.87
C GLY A 36 10.84 0.15 -0.11
N THR A 37 9.54 -0.01 0.11
CA THR A 37 8.47 0.65 -0.64
C THR A 37 7.47 1.27 0.33
N PHE A 38 7.30 2.58 0.24
CA PHE A 38 6.30 3.30 1.02
C PHE A 38 5.24 3.85 0.07
N SER A 39 3.98 3.70 0.41
CA SER A 39 2.89 4.29 -0.36
C SER A 39 1.93 5.07 0.53
N ILE A 40 1.23 6.02 -0.08
CA ILE A 40 0.20 6.82 0.56
C ILE A 40 -1.04 6.88 -0.32
N LEU A 41 -2.21 6.69 0.28
CA LEU A 41 -3.52 6.95 -0.32
C LEU A 41 -4.15 8.14 0.40
N GLY A 42 -4.77 9.04 -0.35
CA GLY A 42 -5.38 10.26 0.17
C GLY A 42 -6.73 10.54 -0.48
N TYR A 43 -7.59 11.18 0.30
CA TYR A 43 -8.89 11.70 -0.12
C TYR A 43 -8.98 13.17 0.32
N ASP A 44 -9.45 14.01 -0.59
CA ASP A 44 -9.77 15.41 -0.33
C ASP A 44 -11.30 15.58 -0.22
N PRO A 45 -11.86 15.90 0.96
CA PRO A 45 -13.29 16.03 1.15
C PRO A 45 -13.89 17.30 0.50
N ASP A 46 -13.07 18.32 0.24
CA ASP A 46 -13.56 19.58 -0.36
C ASP A 46 -13.79 19.42 -1.87
N THR A 47 -12.95 18.62 -2.54
CA THR A 47 -13.02 18.38 -3.99
C THR A 47 -13.61 17.02 -4.36
N GLY A 48 -13.59 16.06 -3.43
CA GLY A 48 -13.93 14.66 -3.68
C GLY A 48 -12.83 13.87 -4.41
N GLU A 49 -11.64 14.43 -4.57
CA GLU A 49 -10.53 13.78 -5.27
C GLU A 49 -9.89 12.67 -4.42
N VAL A 50 -9.51 11.57 -5.08
CA VAL A 50 -8.72 10.48 -4.51
C VAL A 50 -7.40 10.35 -5.25
N GLY A 51 -6.33 10.04 -4.53
CA GLY A 51 -5.03 9.89 -5.14
C GLY A 51 -4.08 9.05 -4.30
N GLY A 52 -2.90 8.79 -4.85
CA GLY A 52 -1.85 8.12 -4.11
C GLY A 52 -0.47 8.43 -4.66
N ALA A 53 0.54 8.17 -3.82
CA ALA A 53 1.95 8.31 -4.17
C ALA A 53 2.73 7.11 -3.62
N VAL A 54 3.85 6.78 -4.27
CA VAL A 54 4.71 5.66 -3.89
C VAL A 54 6.16 6.08 -4.03
N GLN A 55 6.98 5.64 -3.08
CA GLN A 55 8.43 5.76 -3.10
C GLN A 55 9.02 4.35 -2.96
N SER A 56 10.02 4.04 -3.79
CA SER A 56 10.75 2.77 -3.72
C SER A 56 12.15 2.92 -4.31
N ARG A 57 13.03 1.96 -4.03
CA ARG A 57 14.31 1.81 -4.75
C ARG A 57 14.19 0.92 -5.99
N VAL A 58 12.98 0.43 -6.30
CA VAL A 58 12.67 -0.26 -7.56
C VAL A 58 12.34 0.78 -8.63
N PHE A 59 12.97 0.68 -9.80
CA PHE A 59 12.68 1.56 -10.94
C PHE A 59 11.25 1.39 -11.42
N SER A 60 10.60 2.49 -11.79
CA SER A 60 9.23 2.50 -12.35
C SER A 60 8.19 1.80 -11.45
N VAL A 61 8.35 1.89 -10.13
CA VAL A 61 7.49 1.23 -9.14
C VAL A 61 5.99 1.52 -9.31
N GLY A 62 5.64 2.70 -9.82
CA GLY A 62 4.25 3.10 -10.05
C GLY A 62 3.46 2.11 -10.91
N ASN A 63 4.09 1.52 -11.93
CA ASN A 63 3.42 0.60 -12.87
C ASN A 63 2.91 -0.70 -12.23
N GLY A 64 3.51 -1.11 -11.10
CA GLY A 64 3.10 -2.31 -10.38
C GLY A 64 2.31 -2.00 -9.11
N VAL A 65 2.63 -0.89 -8.44
CA VAL A 65 2.13 -0.60 -7.09
C VAL A 65 0.85 0.21 -7.10
N LEU A 66 0.78 1.31 -7.86
CA LEU A 66 -0.32 2.25 -7.79
C LEU A 66 -1.29 2.08 -8.95
N TRP A 67 -2.57 1.97 -8.61
CA TRP A 67 -3.66 1.87 -9.54
C TRP A 67 -4.73 2.86 -9.14
N ALA A 68 -5.23 3.65 -10.09
CA ALA A 68 -6.26 4.64 -9.82
C ALA A 68 -7.18 4.77 -11.02
N GLU A 69 -8.45 5.06 -10.74
CA GLU A 69 -9.45 5.37 -11.76
C GLU A 69 -10.38 6.46 -11.23
N ALA A 70 -10.56 7.50 -12.06
CA ALA A 70 -11.38 8.65 -11.71
C ALA A 70 -12.81 8.20 -11.36
N ASN A 71 -13.37 8.78 -10.28
CA ASN A 71 -14.69 8.45 -9.73
C ASN A 71 -14.88 7.01 -9.24
N VAL A 72 -13.82 6.19 -9.22
CA VAL A 72 -13.86 4.80 -8.74
C VAL A 72 -13.05 4.66 -7.45
N GLY A 73 -11.77 5.00 -7.48
CA GLY A 73 -10.90 4.87 -6.31
C GLY A 73 -9.42 4.74 -6.65
N VAL A 74 -8.64 4.44 -5.61
CA VAL A 74 -7.19 4.24 -5.67
C VAL A 74 -6.78 3.02 -4.86
N VAL A 75 -5.77 2.31 -5.35
CA VAL A 75 -5.30 1.03 -4.82
C VAL A 75 -3.77 1.01 -4.81
N ALA A 76 -3.19 0.47 -3.74
CA ALA A 76 -1.76 0.23 -3.60
C ALA A 76 -1.47 -1.24 -3.26
N THR A 77 -0.64 -1.92 -4.07
CA THR A 77 -0.15 -3.29 -3.81
C THR A 77 1.38 -3.29 -3.70
N GLN A 78 1.95 -3.78 -2.62
CA GLN A 78 3.39 -3.64 -2.32
C GLN A 78 3.96 -4.81 -1.49
N ALA A 79 5.21 -4.67 -1.04
CA ALA A 79 6.03 -5.71 -0.41
C ALA A 79 6.30 -6.86 -1.41
N ILE A 80 5.74 -8.05 -1.19
CA ILE A 80 5.71 -9.06 -2.25
C ILE A 80 4.52 -8.73 -3.15
N VAL A 81 4.76 -8.27 -4.38
CA VAL A 81 3.69 -7.73 -5.25
C VAL A 81 3.04 -8.81 -6.11
N ASP A 82 1.71 -8.83 -6.15
CA ASP A 82 0.95 -9.32 -7.29
C ASP A 82 0.28 -8.11 -7.97
N VAL A 83 0.72 -7.80 -9.19
CA VAL A 83 0.21 -6.67 -9.98
C VAL A 83 -1.26 -6.81 -10.31
N GLY A 84 -1.79 -8.04 -10.31
CA GLY A 84 -3.21 -8.32 -10.54
C GLY A 84 -4.13 -7.79 -9.44
N TYR A 85 -3.63 -7.53 -8.23
CA TYR A 85 -4.44 -7.00 -7.12
C TYR A 85 -5.05 -5.63 -7.46
N GLY A 86 -4.31 -4.79 -8.17
CA GLY A 86 -4.74 -3.45 -8.57
C GLY A 86 -6.00 -3.47 -9.44
N PRO A 87 -5.94 -4.03 -10.66
CA PRO A 87 -7.09 -4.12 -11.54
C PRO A 87 -8.28 -4.88 -10.93
N LYS A 88 -8.03 -5.96 -10.18
CA LYS A 88 -9.09 -6.73 -9.50
C LYS A 88 -9.84 -5.86 -8.50
N ALA A 89 -9.13 -5.08 -7.67
CA ALA A 89 -9.78 -4.20 -6.70
C ALA A 89 -10.48 -3.01 -7.35
N LEU A 90 -9.91 -2.41 -8.40
CA LEU A 90 -10.61 -1.37 -9.16
C LEU A 90 -11.93 -1.90 -9.76
N GLU A 91 -11.94 -3.12 -10.28
CA GLU A 91 -13.17 -3.74 -10.78
C GLU A 91 -14.22 -3.93 -9.68
N LEU A 92 -13.81 -4.35 -8.48
CA LEU A 92 -14.73 -4.48 -7.35
C LEU A 92 -15.20 -3.11 -6.82
N LEU A 93 -14.36 -2.07 -6.90
CA LEU A 93 -14.73 -0.69 -6.60
C LEU A 93 -15.77 -0.16 -7.60
N ARG A 94 -15.64 -0.45 -8.90
CA ARG A 94 -16.67 -0.10 -9.91
C ARG A 94 -18.05 -0.67 -9.57
N ARG A 95 -18.06 -1.83 -8.91
CA ARG A 95 -19.27 -2.51 -8.43
C ARG A 95 -19.75 -2.01 -7.06
N ASN A 96 -19.13 -0.95 -6.54
CA ASN A 96 -19.44 -0.31 -5.25
C ASN A 96 -19.26 -1.23 -4.03
N LEU A 97 -18.35 -2.21 -4.09
CA LEU A 97 -18.02 -2.99 -2.90
C LEU A 97 -17.24 -2.13 -1.89
N ALA A 98 -17.48 -2.38 -0.60
CA ALA A 98 -16.76 -1.72 0.47
C ALA A 98 -15.27 -2.12 0.47
N PRO A 99 -14.32 -1.18 0.66
CA PRO A 99 -12.88 -1.46 0.62
C PRO A 99 -12.43 -2.66 1.47
N ALA A 100 -12.99 -2.83 2.68
CA ALA A 100 -12.67 -3.96 3.54
C ALA A 100 -13.08 -5.32 2.94
N ALA A 101 -14.24 -5.37 2.28
CA ALA A 101 -14.69 -6.56 1.57
C ALA A 101 -13.81 -6.85 0.35
N ILE A 102 -13.38 -5.80 -0.36
CA ILE A 102 -12.47 -5.91 -1.50
C ILE A 102 -11.11 -6.48 -1.08
N VAL A 103 -10.49 -5.91 -0.03
CA VAL A 103 -9.22 -6.39 0.51
C VAL A 103 -9.31 -7.87 0.87
N ARG A 104 -10.39 -8.26 1.57
CA ARG A 104 -10.63 -9.66 1.93
C ARG A 104 -10.80 -10.55 0.70
N GLN A 105 -11.66 -10.17 -0.24
CA GLN A 105 -11.96 -10.98 -1.41
C GLN A 105 -10.73 -11.17 -2.29
N VAL A 106 -10.00 -10.10 -2.62
CA VAL A 106 -8.79 -10.18 -3.44
C VAL A 106 -7.72 -11.06 -2.78
N TRP A 107 -7.60 -10.96 -1.45
CA TRP A 107 -6.70 -11.81 -0.68
C TRP A 107 -7.13 -13.28 -0.66
N ASP A 108 -8.40 -13.55 -0.39
CA ASP A 108 -8.96 -14.91 -0.32
C ASP A 108 -8.84 -15.61 -1.69
N ASP A 109 -9.03 -14.87 -2.78
CA ASP A 109 -8.93 -15.34 -4.17
C ASP A 109 -7.47 -15.48 -4.67
N ASP A 110 -6.45 -15.04 -3.92
CA ASP A 110 -5.04 -15.23 -4.28
C ASP A 110 -4.65 -16.72 -4.11
N PRO A 111 -4.36 -17.45 -5.21
CA PRO A 111 -4.03 -18.87 -5.17
C PRO A 111 -2.65 -19.18 -4.59
N ASP A 112 -1.83 -18.14 -4.33
CA ASP A 112 -0.45 -18.25 -3.87
C ASP A 112 0.40 -19.20 -4.74
N PRO A 113 0.61 -18.88 -6.03
CA PRO A 113 1.19 -19.84 -6.98
C PRO A 113 2.67 -20.15 -6.70
N LEU A 114 3.34 -19.34 -5.88
CA LEU A 114 4.77 -19.42 -5.57
C LEU A 114 5.00 -19.25 -4.05
N PRO A 115 4.52 -20.19 -3.22
CA PRO A 115 4.44 -20.02 -1.76
C PRO A 115 5.80 -20.04 -1.06
N GLU A 116 6.86 -20.54 -1.69
CA GLU A 116 8.18 -20.63 -1.09
C GLU A 116 8.98 -19.32 -1.18
N ASN A 117 8.90 -18.63 -2.32
CA ASN A 117 9.72 -17.46 -2.62
C ASN A 117 8.92 -16.18 -2.95
N TRP A 118 7.62 -16.28 -3.20
CA TRP A 118 6.75 -15.15 -3.54
C TRP A 118 5.37 -15.27 -2.88
N THR A 119 5.33 -15.71 -1.62
CA THR A 119 4.09 -16.04 -0.92
C THR A 119 3.11 -14.87 -0.82
N LYS A 120 1.82 -15.17 -0.95
CA LYS A 120 0.74 -14.23 -0.61
C LYS A 120 0.91 -13.71 0.81
N GLN A 121 1.37 -14.53 1.76
CA GLN A 121 1.56 -14.13 3.16
C GLN A 121 2.50 -12.92 3.35
N GLY A 122 3.28 -12.52 2.34
CA GLY A 122 4.09 -11.30 2.35
C GLY A 122 3.52 -10.11 1.56
N ARG A 123 2.29 -10.16 1.03
CA ARG A 123 1.65 -9.00 0.37
C ARG A 123 1.38 -7.89 1.39
N GLN A 124 1.46 -6.64 0.94
CA GLN A 124 0.77 -5.51 1.57
C GLN A 124 -0.16 -4.86 0.56
N PHE A 125 -1.35 -4.50 0.99
CA PHE A 125 -2.40 -4.07 0.09
C PHE A 125 -3.32 -3.03 0.74
N ALA A 126 -3.68 -1.98 0.01
CA ALA A 126 -4.63 -0.97 0.46
C ALA A 126 -5.55 -0.52 -0.66
N VAL A 127 -6.79 -0.24 -0.31
CA VAL A 127 -7.87 0.15 -1.22
C VAL A 127 -8.59 1.35 -0.60
N MET A 128 -8.85 2.37 -1.41
CA MET A 128 -9.69 3.52 -1.07
C MET A 128 -10.68 3.77 -2.20
N ASN A 129 -11.96 3.94 -1.87
CA ASN A 129 -12.99 4.28 -2.86
C ASN A 129 -13.11 5.80 -3.05
N ALA A 130 -13.87 6.22 -4.06
CA ALA A 130 -14.12 7.63 -4.36
C ALA A 130 -14.88 8.42 -3.25
N LYS A 131 -15.31 7.76 -2.17
CA LYS A 131 -15.94 8.39 -0.99
C LYS A 131 -14.96 8.57 0.16
N GLY A 132 -13.68 8.25 -0.05
CA GLY A 132 -12.65 8.28 1.00
C GLY A 132 -12.74 7.12 2.01
N GLU A 133 -13.65 6.16 1.83
CA GLU A 133 -13.65 4.94 2.64
C GLU A 133 -12.44 4.10 2.22
N TYR A 134 -11.76 3.46 3.19
CA TYR A 134 -10.56 2.69 2.89
C TYR A 134 -10.39 1.47 3.78
N ALA A 135 -9.55 0.54 3.33
CA ALA A 135 -9.04 -0.57 4.11
C ALA A 135 -7.62 -0.92 3.67
N ALA A 136 -6.83 -1.48 4.58
CA ALA A 136 -5.49 -1.96 4.30
C ALA A 136 -5.23 -3.30 4.99
N PHE A 137 -4.31 -4.07 4.44
CA PHE A 137 -3.90 -5.36 4.93
C PHE A 137 -2.38 -5.50 4.83
N THR A 138 -1.80 -6.09 5.87
CA THR A 138 -0.39 -6.43 5.95
C THR A 138 -0.27 -7.92 6.23
N GLY A 139 0.30 -8.66 5.28
CA GLY A 139 0.48 -10.10 5.42
C GLY A 139 1.38 -10.47 6.60
N PRO A 140 1.14 -11.63 7.25
CA PRO A 140 1.86 -12.03 8.46
C PRO A 140 3.33 -12.42 8.21
N LYS A 141 3.71 -12.67 6.96
CA LYS A 141 5.09 -12.91 6.52
C LYS A 141 5.65 -11.72 5.75
N ALA A 142 5.02 -10.54 5.86
CA ALA A 142 5.66 -9.32 5.42
C ALA A 142 6.94 -9.09 6.24
N THR A 143 7.89 -8.39 5.63
CA THR A 143 9.21 -8.12 6.20
C THR A 143 9.16 -7.36 7.51
N GLU A 144 10.23 -7.42 8.32
CA GLU A 144 10.27 -6.87 9.69
C GLU A 144 9.69 -5.44 9.80
N TRP A 145 10.06 -4.55 8.88
CA TRP A 145 9.47 -3.22 8.81
C TRP A 145 8.27 -3.25 7.86
N ALA A 146 7.13 -3.72 8.39
CA ALA A 146 5.86 -3.83 7.69
C ALA A 146 4.71 -3.22 8.50
N GLY A 147 3.74 -2.62 7.80
CA GLY A 147 2.50 -2.20 8.45
C GLY A 147 1.71 -1.20 7.63
N HIS A 148 0.60 -0.77 8.22
CA HIS A 148 -0.18 0.32 7.69
C HIS A 148 -0.65 1.25 8.80
N LYS A 149 -0.85 2.52 8.47
CA LYS A 149 -1.49 3.50 9.35
C LYS A 149 -2.68 4.12 8.65
N SER A 150 -3.68 4.43 9.47
CA SER A 150 -4.99 4.93 9.05
C SER A 150 -5.26 6.26 9.75
N GLY A 151 -5.82 7.21 9.01
CA GLY A 151 -6.19 8.55 9.49
C GLY A 151 -7.59 8.96 9.06
N LYS A 152 -8.06 10.09 9.55
CA LYS A 152 -9.28 10.74 9.05
C LYS A 152 -8.90 12.02 8.28
N PHE A 153 -9.78 12.39 7.36
CA PHE A 153 -9.80 13.68 6.67
C PHE A 153 -10.83 14.58 7.34
#